data_AF-A0A943C4V7-F1
#
_entry.id   AF-A0A943C4V7-F1
#
_cell.length_a   1.000
_cell.length_b   1.000
_cell.length_c   1.000
_cell.angle_alpha   90.00
_cell.angle_beta   90.00
_cell.angle_gamma   90.00
#
_symmetry.space_group_name_H-M   'P 1'
#
loop_
_entity.id
_entity.type
_entity.pdbx_description
1 polymer ?
#
loop_
_entity_poly.entity_id
_entity_poly.type
_entity_poly.pdbx_seq_one_letter_code
_entity_poly.pdbx_strand_id
1 'polypeptide(L)'
;MNELYELIEQKIKASGYPREISGEAVYNDICDQIDGKENGVYLLLSKFEEDVVFEYHITVRDEDFNLGILTMRTPEGVFEVDFDA
;
A
#
# COMPACT_ATOMS: atom_id res chain seq x y z
N MET A 1 -14.42 -9.95 8.44
CA MET A 1 -13.19 -9.37 9.02
C MET A 1 -12.27 -9.18 7.83
N ASN A 2 -11.81 -7.96 7.56
CA ASN A 2 -11.28 -7.59 6.24
C ASN A 2 -9.92 -8.25 5.99
N GLU A 3 -9.95 -9.42 5.34
CA GLU A 3 -8.78 -10.24 4.99
C GLU A 3 -7.68 -9.44 4.30
N LEU A 4 -8.06 -8.40 3.54
CA LEU A 4 -7.13 -7.52 2.85
C LEU A 4 -6.22 -6.72 3.81
N TYR A 5 -6.72 -6.29 4.97
CA TYR A 5 -5.93 -5.51 5.93
C TYR A 5 -4.86 -6.38 6.59
N GLU A 6 -5.26 -7.59 6.98
CA GLU A 6 -4.34 -8.58 7.54
C GLU A 6 -3.30 -9.00 6.49
N LEU A 7 -3.70 -9.18 5.22
CA LEU A 7 -2.78 -9.47 4.12
C LEU A 7 -1.76 -8.36 3.90
N ILE A 8 -2.20 -7.10 3.86
CA ILE A 8 -1.30 -5.95 3.73
C ILE A 8 -0.31 -5.92 4.88
N GLU A 9 -0.80 -6.00 6.12
CA GLU A 9 0.05 -5.99 7.30
C GLU A 9 1.06 -7.16 7.30
N GLN A 10 0.59 -8.38 7.01
CA GLN A 10 1.44 -9.56 6.98
C GLN A 10 2.47 -9.48 5.87
N LYS A 11 2.11 -9.04 4.66
CA LYS A 11 3.07 -8.93 3.57
C LYS A 11 4.14 -7.87 3.84
N ILE A 12 3.78 -6.74 4.46
CA ILE A 12 4.75 -5.73 4.89
C ILE A 12 5.67 -6.27 6.00
N LYS A 13 5.10 -6.97 6.99
CA LYS A 13 5.91 -7.65 8.02
C LYS A 13 6.82 -8.71 7.38
N ALA A 14 6.34 -9.44 6.39
CA ALA A 14 7.08 -10.48 5.68
C ALA A 14 8.18 -9.93 4.79
N SER A 15 8.06 -8.71 4.26
CA SER A 15 9.15 -8.05 3.54
C SER A 15 10.32 -7.71 4.46
N GLY A 16 10.14 -7.76 5.79
CA GLY A 16 11.16 -7.41 6.77
C GLY A 16 11.11 -5.95 7.19
N TYR A 17 9.98 -5.27 6.98
CA TYR A 17 9.79 -3.89 7.40
C TYR A 17 9.86 -3.80 8.94
N PRO A 18 10.82 -3.04 9.50
CA PRO A 18 11.12 -3.08 10.94
C PRO A 18 10.16 -2.24 11.80
N ARG A 19 9.31 -1.41 11.19
CA ARG A 19 8.41 -0.49 11.91
C ARG A 19 6.99 -1.04 12.02
N GLU A 20 6.26 -0.58 13.02
CA GLU A 20 4.85 -0.91 13.16
C GLU A 20 4.03 -0.20 12.09
N ILE A 21 3.31 -0.97 11.27
CA ILE A 21 2.40 -0.49 10.24
C ILE A 21 1.08 -1.23 10.38
N SER A 22 -0.03 -0.52 10.25
CA SER A 22 -1.36 -1.13 10.24
C SER A 22 -1.86 -1.23 8.81
N GLY A 23 -2.17 -2.45 8.36
CA GLY A 23 -2.69 -2.67 7.00
C GLY A 23 -4.03 -1.98 6.75
N GLU A 24 -4.83 -1.78 7.80
CA GLU A 24 -6.05 -0.96 7.76
C GLU A 24 -5.76 0.52 7.45
N ALA A 25 -4.74 1.11 8.07
CA ALA A 25 -4.39 2.52 7.85
C ALA A 25 -3.91 2.74 6.41
N VAL A 26 -3.08 1.82 5.91
CA VAL A 26 -2.63 1.81 4.51
C VAL A 26 -3.81 1.68 3.55
N TYR A 27 -4.71 0.74 3.80
CA TYR A 27 -5.89 0.54 2.97
C TYR A 27 -6.80 1.77 2.95
N ASN A 28 -7.10 2.34 4.12
CA ASN A 28 -7.96 3.53 4.21
C ASN A 28 -7.34 4.73 3.50
N ASP A 29 -6.03 4.92 3.61
CA ASP A 29 -5.31 5.98 2.90
C ASP A 29 -5.37 5.81 1.37
N ILE A 30 -5.23 4.57 0.88
CA ILE A 30 -5.44 4.25 -0.54
C ILE A 30 -6.89 4.56 -0.94
N CYS A 31 -7.85 4.09 -0.14
CA CYS A 31 -9.28 4.25 -0.40
C CYS A 31 -9.67 5.74 -0.51
N ASP A 32 -9.21 6.58 0.40
CA ASP A 32 -9.44 8.02 0.40
C ASP A 32 -8.81 8.70 -0.84
N GLN A 33 -7.62 8.25 -1.26
CA GLN A 33 -6.95 8.79 -2.44
C GLN A 33 -7.56 8.37 -3.78
N ILE A 34 -8.19 7.19 -3.83
CA ILE A 34 -8.89 6.70 -5.04
C ILE A 34 -10.36 7.12 -5.10
N ASP A 35 -10.93 7.56 -3.98
CA ASP A 35 -12.31 8.04 -3.94
C ASP A 35 -12.48 9.21 -4.92
N GLY A 36 -13.34 9.02 -5.93
CA GLY A 36 -13.56 10.00 -7.00
C GLY A 36 -12.53 9.99 -8.14
N LYS A 37 -11.62 9.01 -8.22
CA LYS A 37 -10.76 8.78 -9.39
C LYS A 37 -11.49 7.97 -10.46
N GLU A 38 -11.16 8.23 -11.73
CA GLU A 38 -11.64 7.42 -12.85
C GLU A 38 -10.90 6.08 -12.92
N ASN A 39 -11.41 5.15 -13.72
CA ASN A 39 -10.78 3.85 -13.94
C ASN A 39 -9.38 4.02 -14.57
N GLY A 40 -8.34 3.50 -13.93
CA GLY A 40 -6.98 3.69 -14.40
C GLY A 40 -5.92 3.14 -13.46
N VAL A 41 -4.66 3.22 -13.90
CA VAL A 41 -3.51 2.88 -13.06
C VAL A 41 -3.04 4.15 -12.36
N TYR A 42 -2.99 4.09 -11.04
CA TYR A 42 -2.53 5.18 -10.19
C TYR A 42 -1.30 4.74 -9.40
N LEU A 43 -0.38 5.69 -9.24
CA LEU A 43 0.75 5.59 -8.33
C LEU A 43 0.47 6.53 -7.16
N LEU A 44 0.18 5.96 -6.00
CA LEU A 44 -0.01 6.74 -4.77
C LEU A 44 1.31 6.76 -4.00
N LEU A 45 1.65 7.92 -3.45
CA LEU A 45 2.87 8.12 -2.68
C LEU A 45 2.48 8.70 -1.32
N SER A 46 2.51 7.86 -0.28
CA SER A 46 2.21 8.28 1.09
C SER A 46 3.47 8.35 1.92
N LYS A 47 3.73 9.54 2.44
CA LYS A 47 4.86 9.79 3.32
C LYS A 47 4.41 9.61 4.77
N PHE A 48 4.75 8.47 5.38
CA PHE A 48 4.39 8.19 6.78
C PHE A 48 5.30 8.93 7.77
N GLU A 49 6.60 9.01 7.47
CA GLU A 49 7.59 9.71 8.30
C GLU A 49 8.53 10.56 7.43
N GLU A 50 9.35 11.43 8.03
CA GLU A 50 10.27 12.33 7.29
C GLU A 50 11.19 11.60 6.30
N ASP A 51 11.60 10.37 6.63
CA ASP A 51 12.46 9.51 5.82
C ASP A 51 11.76 8.25 5.28
N VAL A 52 10.44 8.12 5.45
CA VAL A 52 9.69 6.93 5.04
C VAL A 52 8.63 7.25 4.02
N VAL A 53 8.76 6.65 2.83
CA VAL A 53 7.84 6.82 1.71
C VAL A 53 7.28 5.47 1.30
N PHE A 54 5.96 5.38 1.23
CA PHE A 54 5.22 4.25 0.72
C PHE A 54 4.72 4.60 -0.68
N GLU A 55 4.99 3.74 -1.64
CA GLU A 55 4.60 3.85 -3.03
C GLU A 55 3.68 2.69 -3.37
N TYR A 56 2.43 3.00 -3.72
CA TYR A 56 1.39 2.03 -4.03
C TYR A 56 1.08 2.09 -5.52
N HIS A 57 1.31 0.98 -6.23
CA HIS A 57 0.79 0.76 -7.57
C HIS A 57 -0.58 0.12 -7.45
N ILE A 58 -1.62 0.91 -7.72
CA ILE A 58 -3.00 0.48 -7.67
C ILE A 58 -3.66 0.64 -9.03
N THR A 59 -4.55 -0.28 -9.37
CA THR A 59 -5.41 -0.18 -10.55
C THR A 59 -6.83 0.02 -10.08
N VAL A 60 -7.36 1.22 -10.26
CA VAL A 60 -8.75 1.55 -9.99
C VAL A 60 -9.61 1.05 -11.15
N ARG A 61 -10.68 0.33 -10.83
CA ARG A 61 -11.73 -0.16 -11.73
C ARG A 61 -13.07 0.35 -11.20
N ASP A 62 -14.15 0.11 -11.95
CA ASP A 62 -15.47 0.77 -11.79
C ASP A 62 -15.95 0.89 -10.34
N GLU A 63 -15.86 -0.19 -9.56
CA GLU A 63 -16.28 -0.24 -8.15
C GLU A 63 -15.22 -0.85 -7.22
N ASP A 64 -14.03 -1.15 -7.76
CA ASP A 64 -13.00 -1.92 -7.05
C ASP A 64 -11.61 -1.40 -7.40
N PHE A 65 -10.65 -1.62 -6.50
CA PHE A 65 -9.25 -1.40 -6.81
C PHE A 65 -8.45 -2.68 -6.63
N ASN A 66 -7.39 -2.80 -7.41
CA ASN A 66 -6.41 -3.86 -7.26
C ASN A 66 -5.09 -3.23 -6.79
N LEU A 67 -4.60 -3.64 -5.63
CA LEU A 67 -3.26 -3.31 -5.17
C LEU A 67 -2.28 -4.28 -5.84
N GLY A 68 -1.43 -3.78 -6.73
CA GLY A 68 -0.45 -4.58 -7.45
C GLY A 68 0.88 -4.67 -6.69
N ILE A 69 1.55 -3.53 -6.51
CA ILE A 69 2.87 -3.48 -5.88
C ILE A 69 2.89 -2.40 -4.80
N LEU A 70 3.50 -2.73 -3.66
CA LEU A 70 3.79 -1.80 -2.58
C LEU A 70 5.31 -1.71 -2.40
N THR A 71 5.87 -0.52 -2.61
CA THR A 71 7.27 -0.23 -2.33
C THR A 71 7.38 0.70 -1.13
N MET A 72 8.10 0.27 -0.11
CA MET A 72 8.37 1.03 1.09
C MET A 72 9.84 1.42 1.10
N ARG A 73 10.11 2.71 0.98
CA ARG A 73 11.46 3.27 1.05
C ARG A 73 11.66 3.85 2.44
N THR A 74 12.61 3.29 3.17
CA THR A 74 13.03 3.75 4.49
C THR A 74 14.53 4.07 4.45
N PRO A 75 15.07 4.78 5.45
CA PRO A 75 16.52 4.97 5.54
C PRO A 75 17.27 3.66 5.83
N GLU A 76 16.57 2.61 6.27
CA GLU A 76 17.14 1.29 6.57
C GLU A 76 17.23 0.42 5.30
N GLY A 77 16.39 0.68 4.29
CA GLY A 77 16.38 -0.05 3.04
C GLY A 77 15.14 0.19 2.19
N VAL A 78 15.07 -0.47 1.05
CA VAL A 78 13.88 -0.50 0.20
C VAL A 78 13.26 -1.88 0.31
N PHE A 79 11.99 -1.91 0.69
CA PHE A 79 11.20 -3.12 0.83
C PHE A 79 10.10 -3.11 -0.23
N GLU A 80 9.99 -4.17 -1.01
CA GLU A 80 8.97 -4.29 -2.05
C GLU A 80 8.10 -5.50 -1.74
N VAL A 81 6.80 -5.33 -1.92
CA VAL A 81 5.78 -6.34 -1.73
C VAL A 81 4.93 -6.41 -2.99
N ASP A 82 4.91 -7.58 -3.60
CA ASP A 82 4.01 -7.89 -4.70
C ASP A 82 2.72 -8.54 -4.17
N PHE A 83 1.58 -7.97 -4.56
CA PHE A 83 0.23 -8.41 -4.20
C PHE A 83 -0.50 -9.10 -5.37
N ASP A 84 0.06 -9.13 -6.58
CA ASP A 84 -0.49 -9.80 -7.77
C ASP A 84 -0.03 -11.28 -7.87
N ALA A 85 1.02 -11.66 -7.12
CA ALA A 85 1.60 -13.01 -7.04
C ALA A 85 0.73 -14.09 -6.36
#